data_AF-A0AA41X593-F1
#
_entry.id   AF-A0AA41X593-F1
#
_cell.length_a   1.000
_cell.length_b   1.000
_cell.length_c   1.000
_cell.angle_alpha   90.00
_cell.angle_beta   90.00
_cell.angle_gamma   90.00
#
_symmetry.space_group_name_H-M   'P 1'
#
loop_
_entity.id
_entity.type
_entity.pdbx_description
1 polymer ?
#
loop_
_entity_poly.entity_id
_entity_poly.type
_entity_poly.pdbx_seq_one_letter_code
_entity_poly.pdbx_strand_id
1 'polypeptide(L)' 'MDSFYAALHDILARLISAPNCYIATLDESREYLDFPYFSDTQAEMPGRRALGLGLTEFVIRRGQAEL' A
#
# COMPACT_ATOMS: atom_id res chain seq x y z
N MET A 1 -2.02 10.59 -11.70
CA MET A 1 -1.92 10.25 -10.26
C MET A 1 -0.68 9.42 -9.98
N ASP A 2 -0.29 8.55 -10.90
CA ASP A 2 0.83 7.60 -10.74
C ASP A 2 2.20 8.27 -10.54
N SER A 3 2.43 9.46 -11.12
CA SER A 3 3.71 10.17 -11.01
C SER A 3 4.07 10.61 -9.59
N PHE A 4 3.08 10.90 -8.74
CA PHE A 4 3.32 11.26 -7.34
C PHE A 4 3.81 10.04 -6.54
N TYR A 5 3.11 8.92 -6.67
CA TYR A 5 3.44 7.71 -5.94
C TYR A 5 4.73 7.06 -6.45
N ALA A 6 5.03 7.15 -7.76
CA ALA A 6 6.32 6.75 -8.30
C ALA A 6 7.48 7.58 -7.74
N ALA A 7 7.35 8.92 -7.70
CA ALA A 7 8.37 9.78 -7.11
C ALA A 7 8.55 9.52 -5.61
N LEU A 8 7.46 9.21 -4.89
CA LEU A 8 7.53 8.79 -3.49
C LEU A 8 8.27 7.47 -3.33
N HIS A 9 7.98 6.48 -4.19
CA HIS A 9 8.69 5.21 -4.17
C HIS A 9 10.19 5.38 -4.45
N ASP A 10 10.58 6.22 -5.40
CA ASP A 10 12.00 6.52 -5.67
C ASP A 10 12.71 7.11 -4.44
N ILE A 11 12.01 7.91 -3.63
CA ILE A 11 12.56 8.42 -2.37
C ILE A 11 12.68 7.29 -1.35
N LEU A 12 11.64 6.45 -1.20
CA LEU A 12 11.63 5.33 -0.26
C LEU A 12 12.68 4.27 -0.60
N ALA A 13 12.86 3.94 -1.87
CA ALA A 13 13.85 2.98 -2.37
C ALA A 13 15.29 3.39 -2.06
N ARG A 14 15.56 4.70 -1.91
CA ARG A 14 16.86 5.21 -1.45
C ARG A 14 17.08 5.07 0.05
N LEU A 15 16.00 4.97 0.83
CA LEU A 15 16.07 4.84 2.29
C LEU A 15 16.05 3.38 2.74
N ILE A 16 15.29 2.55 2.03
CA ILE A 16 15.06 1.13 2.36
C ILE A 16 15.06 0.34 1.05
N SER A 17 15.79 -0.77 1.02
CA SER A 17 15.73 -1.71 -0.10
C SER A 17 14.37 -2.43 -0.11
N ALA A 18 13.37 -1.83 -0.75
CA ALA A 18 11.99 -2.32 -0.85
C ALA A 18 11.62 -2.64 -2.31
N PRO A 19 12.17 -3.74 -2.89
CA PRO A 19 11.88 -4.12 -4.28
C PRO A 19 10.41 -4.46 -4.52
N ASN A 20 9.69 -4.84 -3.46
CA ASN A 20 8.24 -5.03 -3.47
C ASN A 20 7.62 -4.03 -2.48
N CYS A 21 6.82 -3.09 -2.98
CA CYS A 21 6.22 -2.02 -2.20
C CYS A 21 4.87 -1.62 -2.82
N TYR A 22 3.87 -1.35 -1.98
CA TYR A 22 2.61 -0.79 -2.42
C TYR A 22 2.15 0.33 -1.49
N ILE A 23 1.28 1.19 -2.00
CA ILE A 23 0.59 2.22 -1.24
C ILE A 23 -0.90 1.94 -1.38
N ALA A 24 -1.56 1.83 -0.23
CA ALA A 24 -3.00 1.65 -0.16
C ALA A 24 -3.66 2.86 0.50
N THR A 25 -4.81 3.26 0.00
CA THR A 25 -5.66 4.31 0.57
C THR A 25 -6.95 3.69 1.08
N LEU A 26 -7.35 4.08 2.29
CA LEU A 26 -8.62 3.71 2.87
C LEU A 26 -9.68 4.70 2.40
N ASP A 27 -10.81 4.20 1.91
CA ASP A 27 -11.91 5.05 1.49
C ASP A 27 -12.61 5.75 2.67
N GLU A 28 -13.45 6.75 2.36
CA GLU A 28 -14.12 7.55 3.38
C GLU A 28 -15.09 6.75 4.25
N SER A 29 -15.73 5.70 3.70
CA SER A 29 -16.58 4.79 4.48
C SER A 29 -15.77 3.87 5.39
N ARG A 30 -14.44 3.81 5.22
CA ARG A 30 -13.52 2.92 5.94
C ARG A 30 -13.87 1.46 5.76
N GLU A 31 -14.33 1.10 4.55
CA GLU A 31 -14.73 -0.27 4.22
C GLU A 31 -13.88 -0.86 3.11
N TYR A 32 -13.27 -0.02 2.26
CA TYR A 32 -12.50 -0.48 1.11
C TYR A 32 -11.08 0.11 1.09
N LEU A 33 -10.16 -0.72 0.59
CA LEU A 33 -8.81 -0.32 0.24
C LEU A 33 -8.69 -0.21 -1.27
N ASP A 34 -8.16 0.93 -1.70
CA ASP A 34 -7.68 1.17 -3.06
C ASP A 34 -6.16 1.11 -3.05
N PHE A 35 -5.57 0.58 -4.11
CA PHE A 35 -4.12 0.44 -4.25
C PHE A 35 -3.62 1.32 -5.38
N PRO A 36 -3.53 2.65 -5.23
CA PRO A 36 -3.10 3.54 -6.31
C PRO A 36 -1.66 3.34 -6.76
N TYR A 37 -0.85 2.59 -6.00
CA TYR A 37 0.51 2.25 -6.37
C TYR A 37 0.87 0.84 -5.91
N PHE A 38 1.43 0.06 -6.83
CA PHE A 38 1.90 -1.28 -6.58
C PHE A 38 3.14 -1.51 -7.44
N SER A 39 4.28 -1.68 -6.77
CA SER A 39 5.54 -2.09 -7.38
C SER A 39 5.86 -3.46 -6.80
N ASP A 40 5.48 -4.51 -7.51
CA ASP A 40 5.92 -5.87 -7.22
C ASP A 40 6.50 -6.45 -8.51
N THR A 41 7.60 -7.18 -8.37
CA THR A 41 8.30 -7.78 -9.51
C THR A 41 7.59 -9.02 -10.06
N GLN A 42 6.64 -9.60 -9.32
CA GLN A 42 6.01 -10.89 -9.63
C GLN A 42 4.48 -10.87 -9.60
N ALA A 43 3.85 -9.84 -9.05
CA ALA A 43 2.39 -9.77 -8.89
C ALA A 43 1.74 -8.67 -9.74
N GLU A 44 0.50 -8.92 -10.15
CA GLU A 44 -0.34 -7.92 -10.80
C GLU A 44 -0.91 -6.94 -9.74
N MET A 45 -1.14 -5.69 -10.15
CA MET A 45 -1.68 -4.65 -9.29
C MET A 45 -3.06 -5.07 -8.72
N PRO A 46 -3.21 -5.13 -7.39
CA PRO A 46 -4.48 -5.49 -6.79
C PRO A 46 -5.52 -4.40 -7.05
N GLY A 47 -6.73 -4.80 -7.44
CA GLY A 47 -7.88 -3.91 -7.54
C GLY A 47 -8.44 -3.50 -6.17
N ARG A 48 -9.40 -2.57 -6.19
CA ARG A 48 -10.16 -2.19 -4.99
C ARG A 48 -10.74 -3.42 -4.31
N ARG A 49 -10.57 -3.53 -3.00
CA ARG A 49 -11.11 -4.64 -2.21
C ARG A 49 -11.68 -4.17 -0.88
N ALA A 50 -12.62 -4.93 -0.32
CA ALA A 50 -13.11 -4.69 1.03
C ALA A 50 -12.03 -5.02 2.08
N LEU A 51 -12.09 -4.35 3.24
CA LEU A 51 -11.24 -4.65 4.38
C LEU A 51 -11.43 -6.10 4.84
N GLY A 52 -10.31 -6.79 5.05
CA GLY A 52 -10.28 -8.13 5.60
C GLY A 52 -9.62 -8.23 6.97
N LEU A 53 -9.17 -9.44 7.28
CA LEU A 53 -8.36 -9.75 8.47
C LEU A 53 -6.89 -9.96 8.11
N GLY A 54 -6.39 -9.27 7.08
CA GLY A 54 -4.99 -9.32 6.65
C GLY A 54 -4.07 -8.48 7.53
N LEU A 55 -2.78 -8.51 7.19
CA LEU A 55 -1.72 -7.77 7.89
C LEU A 55 -1.91 -6.25 7.73
N THR A 56 -2.29 -5.78 6.54
CA THR A 56 -2.57 -4.37 6.29
C THR A 56 -3.69 -3.88 7.19
N GLU A 57 -4.78 -4.63 7.29
CA GLU A 57 -5.90 -4.28 8.15
C GLU A 57 -5.58 -4.42 9.63
N PHE A 58 -4.63 -5.30 10.00
CA PHE A 58 -4.14 -5.36 11.36
C PHE A 58 -3.45 -4.06 11.78
N VAL A 59 -2.55 -3.53 10.94
CA VAL A 59 -1.90 -2.23 11.17
C VAL A 59 -2.91 -1.10 11.24
N ILE A 60 -3.92 -1.09 10.36
CA ILE A 60 -5.01 -0.09 10.39
C ILE A 60 -5.79 -0.16 11.71
N ARG A 61 -6.15 -1.36 12.18
CA ARG A 61 -6.88 -1.54 13.45
C ARG A 61 -6.07 -1.13 14.66
N ARG A 62 -4.76 -1.41 14.68
CA ARG A 62 -3.84 -1.05 15.78
C ARG A 62 -3.41 0.41 15.75
N GLY A 63 -3.37 1.04 14.57
CA GLY A 63 -2.82 2.38 14.38
C GLY A 63 -1.31 2.46 14.63
N GLN A 64 -0.61 1.32 14.59
CA GLN A 64 0.83 1.20 14.86
C GLN A 64 1.49 0.41 13.75
N ALA A 65 2.64 0.90 13.26
CA ALA A 65 3.47 0.14 12.35
C ALA A 65 4.06 -1.08 13.08
N GLU A 66 3.97 -2.25 12.46
CA GLU A 66 4.47 -3.51 12.98
C GLU A 66 5.56 -4.04 12.03
N LEU A 67 6.68 -4.50 12.60
CA LEU A 67 7.87 -4.99 11.89
C LEU A 67 8.02 -6.50 12.06
#